data_AF-L2FGT7-F1
#
_entry.id   AF-L2FGT7-F1
#
_cell.length_a   1.000
_cell.length_b   1.000
_cell.length_c   1.000
_cell.angle_alpha   90.00
_cell.angle_beta   90.00
_cell.angle_gamma   90.00
#
_symmetry.space_group_name_H-M   'P 1'
#
loop_
_entity.id
_entity.type
_entity.pdbx_description
1 polymer ?
#
loop_
_entity_poly.entity_id
_entity_poly.type
_entity_poly.pdbx_seq_one_letter_code
_entity_poly.pdbx_strand_id
1 'polypeptide(L)'
;MRLSLWSAAIFAGSCLAQGDLAGLLASQDDLSTLLELVGLVDGLAETLASASNITIIAPTNSAFANVPRDIPEGEAIELRNDTIAIAALLANHVFKGVYPSSVITEIPTFAQTLLNGSYITARQPFSNFTGGAYNGLVKNGKDVCILPGEQTISTVTQADIKLGEGITIHKVDTVLSFGAPFQLFTFRAGYRAMNAALEAAHLNFAFGETGADVQGLNISDYTIFVPTDEAFKSIGSVLETADLETLQQVLQYHIIPNNVIFSPSLGNVTVPSLQGANLTFTVLPDGSAWVNNARITFPNTILYNGVAHVIDSVLSPGNFDRASLQPSKQASERVAFPNASSVSSLPFSSVSFATDLMAYTTTPILLQTVAAVATPSANATATTNQPVPVATGAASGLMPGAILVVSVAMGLAALLS
;
A
#
# COMPACT_ATOMS: atom_id res chain seq x y z
N MET A 1 21.33 -2.95 -27.11
CA MET A 1 21.44 -1.59 -26.54
C MET A 1 20.03 -1.06 -26.32
N ARG A 2 19.49 -1.20 -25.11
CA ARG A 2 18.21 -0.58 -24.72
C ARG A 2 18.55 0.62 -23.84
N LEU A 3 18.01 1.78 -24.21
CA LEU A 3 18.26 3.06 -23.55
C LEU A 3 17.79 3.05 -22.09
N SER A 4 18.55 3.76 -21.24
CA SER A 4 18.27 4.08 -19.84
C SER A 4 16.79 4.41 -19.58
N LEU A 5 16.18 3.73 -18.61
CA LEU A 5 14.78 3.89 -18.18
C LEU A 5 14.56 5.09 -17.23
N TRP A 6 15.55 5.96 -17.07
CA TRP A 6 15.41 7.21 -16.31
C TRP A 6 14.88 8.33 -17.23
N SER A 7 13.62 8.23 -17.64
CA SER A 7 12.94 9.34 -18.30
C SER A 7 12.71 10.45 -17.27
N ALA A 8 13.46 11.54 -17.43
CA ALA A 8 13.50 12.68 -16.55
C ALA A 8 12.14 13.42 -16.47
N ALA A 9 11.53 13.42 -15.28
CA ALA A 9 10.60 14.47 -14.89
C ALA A 9 11.43 15.59 -14.23
N ILE A 10 11.89 16.54 -15.04
CA ILE A 10 12.67 17.72 -14.59
C ILE A 10 11.70 18.69 -13.91
N PHE A 11 11.72 18.76 -12.57
CA PHE A 11 11.33 19.99 -11.88
C PHE A 11 12.55 20.92 -11.86
N ALA A 12 12.49 22.01 -12.63
CA ALA A 12 13.47 23.09 -12.59
C ALA A 12 13.31 23.85 -11.25
N GLY A 13 14.07 23.41 -10.24
CA GLY A 13 14.28 24.14 -8.99
C GLY A 13 15.71 24.68 -8.93
N SER A 14 15.86 25.88 -8.39
CA SER A 14 17.11 26.62 -8.17
C SER A 14 18.25 25.73 -7.65
N CYS A 15 19.43 25.90 -8.25
CA CYS A 15 20.73 25.34 -7.84
C CYS A 15 20.97 25.48 -6.32
N LEU A 16 20.60 24.45 -5.56
CA LEU A 16 21.06 24.26 -4.18
C LEU A 16 22.41 23.56 -4.22
N ALA A 17 23.26 23.81 -3.23
CA ALA A 17 24.57 23.16 -3.13
C ALA A 17 24.42 21.63 -3.24
N GLN A 18 24.95 21.08 -4.33
CA GLN A 18 24.83 19.68 -4.70
C GLN A 18 25.63 18.82 -3.69
N GLY A 19 24.96 17.97 -2.94
CA GLY A 19 25.64 17.05 -2.02
C GLY A 19 26.21 15.85 -2.78
N ASP A 20 27.36 15.33 -2.35
CA ASP A 20 27.93 14.09 -2.89
C ASP A 20 27.38 12.87 -2.14
N LEU A 21 26.36 12.23 -2.70
CA LEU A 21 25.75 11.03 -2.10
C LEU A 21 26.76 9.88 -1.99
N ALA A 22 27.57 9.65 -3.04
CA ALA A 22 28.53 8.57 -3.06
C ALA A 22 29.62 8.78 -1.99
N GLY A 23 30.14 10.00 -1.88
CA GLY A 23 31.07 10.39 -0.82
C GLY A 23 30.47 10.26 0.58
N LEU A 24 29.20 10.64 0.77
CA LEU A 24 28.51 10.46 2.05
C LEU A 24 28.39 8.97 2.41
N LEU A 25 27.94 8.12 1.48
CA LEU A 25 27.82 6.69 1.71
C LEU A 25 29.18 6.04 1.98
N ALA A 26 30.23 6.45 1.24
CA ALA A 26 31.60 5.96 1.45
C ALA A 26 32.19 6.34 2.80
N SER A 27 31.70 7.42 3.44
CA SER A 27 32.12 7.82 4.79
C SER A 27 31.50 6.98 5.92
N GLN A 28 30.52 6.12 5.59
CA GLN A 28 29.79 5.29 6.55
C GLN A 28 30.17 3.82 6.35
N ASP A 29 31.00 3.28 7.25
CA ASP A 29 31.52 1.91 7.15
C ASP A 29 30.43 0.83 7.03
N ASP A 30 29.24 1.10 7.58
CA ASP A 30 28.10 0.19 7.58
C ASP A 30 27.14 0.39 6.38
N LEU A 31 27.47 1.24 5.40
CA LEU A 31 26.69 1.45 4.17
C LEU A 31 27.41 1.02 2.89
N SER A 32 28.52 0.28 3.00
CA SER A 32 29.32 -0.13 1.83
C SER A 32 28.55 -1.01 0.83
N THR A 33 27.64 -1.89 1.28
CA THR A 33 26.77 -2.67 0.37
C THR A 33 25.79 -1.77 -0.37
N LEU A 34 25.23 -0.75 0.30
CA LEU A 34 24.36 0.23 -0.35
C LEU A 34 25.12 1.01 -1.43
N LEU A 35 26.34 1.47 -1.11
CA LEU A 35 27.20 2.18 -2.06
C LEU A 35 27.49 1.32 -3.31
N GLU A 36 27.82 0.04 -3.12
CA GLU A 36 28.03 -0.89 -4.23
C GLU A 36 26.79 -0.99 -5.13
N LEU A 37 25.61 -1.20 -4.55
CA LEU A 37 24.35 -1.31 -5.30
C LEU A 37 24.00 -0.02 -6.04
N VAL A 38 24.20 1.14 -5.40
CA VAL A 38 24.00 2.45 -6.06
C VAL A 38 24.95 2.61 -7.25
N GLY A 39 26.21 2.16 -7.12
CA GLY A 39 27.21 2.23 -8.18
C GLY A 39 26.94 1.28 -9.36
N LEU A 40 26.09 0.27 -9.20
CA LEU A 40 25.68 -0.64 -10.28
C LEU A 40 24.56 -0.07 -11.16
N VAL A 41 23.89 1.00 -10.71
CA VAL A 41 22.83 1.67 -11.48
C VAL A 41 23.39 2.98 -12.04
N ASP A 42 23.73 2.96 -13.32
CA ASP A 42 24.33 4.10 -14.03
C ASP A 42 23.56 5.42 -13.78
N GLY A 43 24.26 6.42 -13.25
CA GLY A 43 23.73 7.77 -13.03
C GLY A 43 22.79 7.92 -11.83
N LEU A 44 22.56 6.86 -11.04
CA LEU A 44 21.62 6.91 -9.91
C LEU A 44 22.12 7.84 -8.80
N ALA A 45 23.40 7.77 -8.45
CA ALA A 45 23.98 8.58 -7.38
C ALA A 45 23.82 10.08 -7.68
N GLU A 46 24.14 10.49 -8.91
CA GLU A 46 24.02 11.86 -9.39
C GLU A 46 22.57 12.31 -9.47
N THR A 47 21.67 11.42 -9.90
CA THR A 47 20.23 11.68 -9.97
C THR A 47 19.65 11.91 -8.57
N LEU A 48 20.00 11.07 -7.60
CA LEU A 48 19.52 11.23 -6.22
C LEU A 48 20.17 12.44 -5.53
N ALA A 49 21.46 12.68 -5.77
CA ALA A 49 22.18 13.84 -5.24
C ALA A 49 21.67 15.19 -5.78
N SER A 50 21.14 15.20 -7.01
CA SER A 50 20.51 16.38 -7.62
C SER A 50 19.02 16.48 -7.34
N ALA A 51 18.41 15.44 -6.75
CA ALA A 51 17.03 15.49 -6.32
C ALA A 51 16.85 16.46 -5.14
N SER A 52 15.63 16.93 -4.99
CA SER A 52 15.21 17.69 -3.82
C SER A 52 13.87 17.14 -3.33
N ASN A 53 13.55 17.42 -2.08
CA ASN A 53 12.32 16.98 -1.44
C ASN A 53 12.18 15.45 -1.41
N ILE A 54 13.24 14.73 -0.99
CA ILE A 54 13.23 13.27 -0.85
C ILE A 54 13.75 12.83 0.51
N THR A 55 13.36 11.61 0.91
CA THR A 55 13.92 10.93 2.07
C THR A 55 14.47 9.58 1.64
N ILE A 56 15.76 9.34 1.87
CA ILE A 56 16.43 8.08 1.55
C ILE A 56 16.45 7.21 2.80
N ILE A 57 15.92 6.02 2.69
CA ILE A 57 16.09 4.96 3.67
C ILE A 57 17.33 4.17 3.27
N ALA A 58 18.35 4.15 4.12
CA ALA A 58 19.65 3.55 3.84
C ALA A 58 19.81 2.26 4.67
N PRO A 59 19.53 1.06 4.11
CA PRO A 59 19.74 -0.17 4.85
C PRO A 59 21.23 -0.37 5.13
N THR A 60 21.54 -0.77 6.36
CA THR A 60 22.92 -1.11 6.74
C THR A 60 23.38 -2.40 6.05
N ASN A 61 24.69 -2.66 6.05
CA ASN A 61 25.26 -3.92 5.61
C ASN A 61 24.61 -5.14 6.30
N SER A 62 24.29 -5.00 7.59
CA SER A 62 23.58 -6.04 8.34
C SER A 62 22.15 -6.25 7.84
N ALA A 63 21.45 -5.18 7.44
CA ALA A 63 20.13 -5.27 6.83
C ALA A 63 20.17 -6.07 5.53
N PHE A 64 21.12 -5.78 4.65
CA PHE A 64 21.31 -6.52 3.38
C PHE A 64 21.73 -7.97 3.59
N ALA A 65 22.49 -8.27 4.65
CA ALA A 65 22.90 -9.62 4.99
C ALA A 65 21.73 -10.50 5.45
N ASN A 66 20.73 -9.90 6.10
CA ASN A 66 19.56 -10.60 6.65
C ASN A 66 18.46 -10.88 5.62
N VAL A 67 18.56 -10.36 4.40
CA VAL A 67 17.55 -10.59 3.35
C VAL A 67 17.61 -12.06 2.88
N PRO A 68 16.51 -12.82 2.96
CA PRO A 68 16.42 -14.15 2.34
C PRO A 68 16.80 -14.07 0.86
N ARG A 69 17.54 -15.05 0.35
CA ARG A 69 17.98 -15.04 -1.07
C ARG A 69 16.94 -15.59 -2.03
N ASP A 70 15.91 -16.23 -1.51
CA ASP A 70 14.80 -16.82 -2.26
C ASP A 70 13.58 -15.87 -2.35
N ILE A 71 13.80 -14.56 -2.31
CA ILE A 71 12.75 -13.54 -2.50
C ILE A 71 13.25 -12.44 -3.45
N PRO A 72 12.37 -11.63 -4.06
CA PRO A 72 12.76 -10.61 -5.04
C PRO A 72 13.85 -9.64 -4.57
N GLU A 73 13.82 -9.22 -3.31
CA GLU A 73 14.83 -8.33 -2.71
C GLU A 73 16.18 -9.04 -2.63
N GLY A 74 16.17 -10.31 -2.21
CA GLY A 74 17.36 -11.16 -2.11
C GLY A 74 18.02 -11.40 -3.46
N GLU A 75 17.23 -11.70 -4.48
CA GLU A 75 17.68 -11.87 -5.86
C GLU A 75 18.22 -10.55 -6.43
N ALA A 76 17.55 -9.42 -6.21
CA ALA A 76 18.04 -8.11 -6.65
C ALA A 76 19.41 -7.78 -6.04
N ILE A 77 19.64 -8.20 -4.79
CA ILE A 77 20.95 -8.10 -4.15
C ILE A 77 21.90 -9.11 -4.82
N GLU A 78 21.63 -10.41 -4.80
CA GLU A 78 22.60 -11.43 -5.24
C GLU A 78 22.95 -11.35 -6.73
N LEU A 79 21.98 -11.08 -7.60
CA LEU A 79 22.12 -10.99 -9.04
C LEU A 79 22.52 -9.57 -9.46
N ARG A 80 23.77 -9.21 -9.16
CA ARG A 80 24.39 -7.89 -9.41
C ARG A 80 24.33 -7.38 -10.87
N ASN A 81 23.84 -8.18 -11.81
CA ASN A 81 23.68 -7.84 -13.22
C ASN A 81 22.24 -7.42 -13.60
N ASP A 82 21.25 -7.64 -12.74
CA ASP A 82 19.88 -7.18 -12.96
C ASP A 82 19.72 -5.75 -12.41
N THR A 83 20.23 -4.79 -13.19
CA THR A 83 20.18 -3.37 -12.82
C THR A 83 18.75 -2.84 -12.70
N ILE A 84 17.75 -3.50 -13.31
CA ILE A 84 16.34 -3.11 -13.17
C ILE A 84 15.84 -3.51 -11.77
N ALA A 85 16.14 -4.75 -11.33
CA ALA A 85 15.78 -5.22 -10.00
C ALA A 85 16.49 -4.41 -8.90
N ILE A 86 17.78 -4.11 -9.08
CA ILE A 86 18.54 -3.25 -8.15
C ILE A 86 17.93 -1.84 -8.12
N ALA A 87 17.65 -1.23 -9.28
CA ALA A 87 17.05 0.09 -9.33
C ALA A 87 15.65 0.11 -8.70
N ALA A 88 14.85 -0.95 -8.87
CA ALA A 88 13.56 -1.10 -8.22
C ALA A 88 13.73 -1.13 -6.69
N LEU A 89 14.68 -1.94 -6.20
CA LEU A 89 14.98 -2.06 -4.77
C LEU A 89 15.36 -0.69 -4.19
N LEU A 90 16.30 0.00 -4.82
CA LEU A 90 16.75 1.31 -4.39
C LEU A 90 15.63 2.36 -4.48
N ALA A 91 14.80 2.33 -5.52
CA ALA A 91 13.66 3.23 -5.67
C ALA A 91 12.60 3.02 -4.58
N ASN A 92 12.41 1.80 -4.08
CA ASN A 92 11.52 1.52 -2.94
C ASN A 92 12.03 2.15 -1.63
N HIS A 93 13.32 2.43 -1.55
CA HIS A 93 13.98 3.03 -0.40
C HIS A 93 14.02 4.56 -0.46
N VAL A 94 13.48 5.19 -1.51
CA VAL A 94 13.47 6.65 -1.64
C VAL A 94 12.04 7.15 -1.62
N PHE A 95 11.65 7.81 -0.53
CA PHE A 95 10.35 8.46 -0.38
C PHE A 95 10.29 9.79 -1.14
N LYS A 96 9.12 10.05 -1.71
CA LYS A 96 8.71 11.37 -2.23
C LYS A 96 8.29 12.24 -1.05
N GLY A 97 9.07 13.28 -0.76
CA GLY A 97 8.90 14.16 0.37
C GLY A 97 10.02 14.05 1.42
N VAL A 98 10.12 15.07 2.26
CA VAL A 98 11.10 15.16 3.35
C VAL A 98 10.43 14.81 4.68
N TYR A 99 10.86 13.69 5.28
CA TYR A 99 10.28 13.12 6.51
C TYR A 99 11.35 13.01 7.60
N PRO A 100 11.81 14.12 8.20
CA PRO A 100 12.69 14.05 9.37
C PRO A 100 12.02 13.35 10.54
N SER A 101 12.79 12.79 11.47
CA SER A 101 12.24 12.04 12.62
C SER A 101 11.29 12.87 13.48
N SER A 102 11.44 14.20 13.45
CA SER A 102 10.61 15.15 14.19
C SER A 102 9.17 15.24 13.69
N VAL A 103 8.91 15.00 12.39
CA VAL A 103 7.55 15.07 11.82
C VAL A 103 6.83 13.72 11.85
N ILE A 104 7.56 12.63 12.03
CA ILE A 104 6.97 11.30 12.15
C ILE A 104 6.29 11.19 13.51
N THR A 105 5.06 10.69 13.52
CA THR A 105 4.22 10.61 14.73
C THR A 105 3.87 9.16 15.06
N GLU A 106 3.21 8.95 16.18
CA GLU A 106 2.64 7.63 16.54
C GLU A 106 1.52 7.22 15.59
N ILE A 107 0.87 8.15 14.89
CA ILE A 107 -0.07 7.85 13.80
C ILE A 107 0.75 7.59 12.52
N PRO A 108 0.61 6.40 11.89
CA PRO A 108 1.38 6.09 10.70
C PRO A 108 1.02 7.03 9.55
N THR A 109 2.04 7.47 8.83
CA THR A 109 1.89 8.21 7.56
C THR A 109 2.34 7.30 6.43
N PHE A 110 1.49 7.06 5.45
CA PHE A 110 1.84 6.27 4.26
C PHE A 110 2.21 7.21 3.13
N ALA A 111 3.44 7.08 2.66
CA ALA A 111 4.01 7.98 1.65
C ALA A 111 4.53 7.17 0.46
N GLN A 112 4.43 7.79 -0.72
CA GLN A 112 4.90 7.16 -1.95
C GLN A 112 6.42 7.18 -2.03
N THR A 113 6.96 6.14 -2.65
CA THR A 113 8.38 6.02 -3.00
C THR A 113 8.59 6.31 -4.48
N LEU A 114 9.85 6.26 -4.94
CA LEU A 114 10.17 6.40 -6.36
C LEU A 114 9.88 5.12 -7.16
N LEU A 115 9.67 3.98 -6.49
CA LEU A 115 9.31 2.72 -7.13
C LEU A 115 7.94 2.85 -7.80
N ASN A 116 7.87 2.71 -9.12
CA ASN A 116 6.63 2.80 -9.89
C ASN A 116 6.50 1.64 -10.89
N GLY A 117 5.43 1.61 -11.68
CA GLY A 117 5.15 0.52 -12.63
C GLY A 117 6.13 0.35 -13.79
N SER A 118 7.14 1.22 -13.95
CA SER A 118 8.16 1.07 -15.01
C SER A 118 9.22 0.01 -14.71
N TYR A 119 9.38 -0.39 -13.44
CA TYR A 119 10.36 -1.39 -13.02
C TYR A 119 9.81 -2.80 -13.24
N ILE A 120 10.07 -3.34 -14.43
CA ILE A 120 9.58 -4.65 -14.87
C ILE A 120 10.75 -5.49 -15.37
N THR A 121 10.87 -6.70 -14.85
CA THR A 121 11.80 -7.73 -15.35
C THR A 121 11.04 -8.77 -16.17
N ALA A 122 11.77 -9.71 -16.78
CA ALA A 122 11.13 -10.86 -17.41
C ALA A 122 10.35 -11.74 -16.41
N ARG A 123 10.66 -11.66 -15.10
CA ARG A 123 10.03 -12.49 -14.05
C ARG A 123 8.82 -11.81 -13.41
N GLN A 124 8.87 -10.50 -13.19
CA GLN A 124 7.82 -9.79 -12.46
C GLN A 124 7.89 -8.26 -12.64
N PRO A 125 6.73 -7.57 -12.57
CA PRO A 125 6.70 -6.17 -12.12
C PRO A 125 7.00 -6.09 -10.61
N PHE A 126 7.66 -5.02 -10.17
CA PHE A 126 7.92 -4.78 -8.74
C PHE A 126 6.87 -3.90 -8.04
N SER A 127 6.05 -3.19 -8.81
CA SER A 127 4.95 -2.35 -8.32
C SER A 127 3.96 -2.12 -9.45
N ASN A 128 2.69 -1.93 -9.11
CA ASN A 128 1.66 -1.48 -10.03
C ASN A 128 0.78 -0.40 -9.37
N PHE A 129 1.37 0.46 -8.54
CA PHE A 129 0.68 1.64 -8.01
C PHE A 129 0.79 2.83 -8.96
N THR A 130 -0.27 3.64 -9.05
CA THR A 130 -0.22 4.94 -9.70
C THR A 130 0.62 5.91 -8.88
N GLY A 131 1.62 6.53 -9.50
CA GLY A 131 2.47 7.53 -8.87
C GLY A 131 3.61 6.96 -8.02
N GLY A 132 3.50 5.74 -7.50
CA GLY A 132 4.59 5.06 -6.78
C GLY A 132 4.09 4.15 -5.67
N ALA A 133 4.90 3.15 -5.31
CA ALA A 133 4.64 2.23 -4.21
C ALA A 133 4.57 2.99 -2.88
N TYR A 134 3.86 2.45 -1.91
CA TYR A 134 3.71 3.05 -0.59
C TYR A 134 4.54 2.31 0.44
N ASN A 135 5.11 3.05 1.39
CA ASN A 135 5.62 2.52 2.65
C ASN A 135 5.12 3.43 3.79
N GLY A 136 4.90 2.86 4.97
CA GLY A 136 4.48 3.60 6.16
C GLY A 136 5.65 4.16 6.96
N LEU A 137 5.43 5.27 7.66
CA LEU A 137 6.35 5.93 8.59
C LEU A 137 5.62 6.12 9.91
N VAL A 138 6.15 5.60 11.01
CA VAL A 138 5.49 5.66 12.32
C VAL A 138 6.50 5.70 13.46
N LYS A 139 6.13 6.30 14.60
CA LYS A 139 6.85 6.15 15.86
C LYS A 139 6.28 5.00 16.67
N ASN A 140 7.14 4.12 17.13
CA ASN A 140 6.83 3.12 18.15
C ASN A 140 7.59 3.47 19.42
N GLY A 141 6.94 4.18 20.33
CA GLY A 141 7.61 4.83 21.45
C GLY A 141 8.63 5.87 20.96
N LYS A 142 9.91 5.64 21.25
CA LYS A 142 11.00 6.54 20.83
C LYS A 142 11.58 6.21 19.45
N ASP A 143 11.27 5.02 18.93
CA ASP A 143 11.90 4.51 17.72
C ASP A 143 11.08 4.91 16.49
N VAL A 144 11.76 5.34 15.43
CA VAL A 144 11.12 5.57 14.12
C VAL A 144 11.15 4.25 13.36
N CYS A 145 10.00 3.83 12.85
CA CYS A 145 9.81 2.60 12.11
C CYS A 145 9.27 2.90 10.71
N ILE A 146 9.77 2.17 9.73
CA ILE A 146 9.24 2.09 8.38
C ILE A 146 8.36 0.83 8.31
N LEU A 147 7.18 0.95 7.72
CA LEU A 147 6.23 -0.15 7.52
C LEU A 147 6.14 -0.47 6.02
N PRO A 148 7.04 -1.32 5.49
CA PRO A 148 6.99 -1.75 4.10
C PRO A 148 5.96 -2.86 3.86
N GLY A 149 5.98 -3.42 2.65
CA GLY A 149 5.18 -4.58 2.26
C GLY A 149 5.38 -5.79 3.16
N GLU A 150 4.46 -6.75 3.11
CA GLU A 150 4.56 -8.02 3.84
C GLU A 150 4.90 -7.92 5.35
N GLN A 151 4.62 -6.77 5.98
CA GLN A 151 4.68 -6.56 7.43
C GLN A 151 6.08 -6.68 8.06
N THR A 152 7.14 -6.42 7.29
CA THR A 152 8.52 -6.40 7.79
C THR A 152 8.87 -5.02 8.38
N ILE A 153 8.62 -4.80 9.67
CA ILE A 153 9.00 -3.52 10.31
C ILE A 153 10.52 -3.29 10.17
N SER A 154 10.88 -2.14 9.63
CA SER A 154 12.27 -1.70 9.49
C SER A 154 12.53 -0.54 10.46
N THR A 155 13.43 -0.71 11.41
CA THR A 155 13.67 0.29 12.46
C THR A 155 14.81 1.21 12.05
N VAL A 156 14.61 2.51 12.24
CA VAL A 156 15.65 3.52 12.01
C VAL A 156 16.70 3.42 13.12
N THR A 157 17.92 3.07 12.72
CA THR A 157 19.09 2.94 13.61
C THR A 157 19.83 4.26 13.77
N GLN A 158 19.75 5.14 12.78
CA GLN A 158 20.28 6.50 12.83
C GLN A 158 19.44 7.40 11.94
N ALA A 159 18.85 8.44 12.53
CA ALA A 159 17.95 9.34 11.83
C ALA A 159 18.61 10.66 11.40
N ASP A 160 17.95 11.35 10.47
CA ASP A 160 18.18 12.77 10.14
C ASP A 160 19.57 13.13 9.62
N ILE A 161 20.26 12.20 8.96
CA ILE A 161 21.49 12.52 8.21
C ILE A 161 21.10 13.42 7.03
N LYS A 162 21.78 14.57 6.88
CA LYS A 162 21.46 15.55 5.84
C LYS A 162 22.43 15.47 4.68
N LEU A 163 21.89 15.58 3.47
CA LEU A 163 22.66 15.77 2.24
C LEU A 163 22.10 16.99 1.50
N GLY A 164 22.80 18.12 1.58
CA GLY A 164 22.24 19.41 1.15
C GLY A 164 20.98 19.82 1.94
N GLU A 165 20.16 20.69 1.36
CA GLU A 165 18.95 21.22 2.03
C GLU A 165 17.67 20.40 1.73
N GLY A 166 17.70 19.53 0.71
CA GLY A 166 16.52 18.86 0.18
C GLY A 166 16.43 17.36 0.44
N ILE A 167 17.45 16.74 1.04
CA ILE A 167 17.54 15.28 1.22
C ILE A 167 17.75 14.97 2.70
N THR A 168 16.87 14.10 3.23
CA THR A 168 17.04 13.49 4.56
C THR A 168 17.34 12.02 4.39
N ILE A 169 18.27 11.48 5.17
CA ILE A 169 18.67 10.07 5.12
C ILE A 169 18.45 9.45 6.51
N HIS A 170 17.77 8.31 6.54
CA HIS A 170 17.60 7.48 7.74
C HIS A 170 18.24 6.12 7.50
N LYS A 171 19.17 5.71 8.36
CA LYS A 171 19.73 4.36 8.31
C LYS A 171 18.78 3.39 8.98
N VAL A 172 18.64 2.19 8.41
CA VAL A 172 17.71 1.17 8.92
C VAL A 172 18.35 -0.21 9.06
N ASP A 173 17.75 -1.03 9.90
CA ASP A 173 18.17 -2.40 10.19
C ASP A 173 17.60 -3.46 9.22
N THR A 174 16.63 -3.08 8.39
CA THR A 174 15.92 -4.03 7.50
C THR A 174 15.68 -3.40 6.12
N VAL A 175 15.91 -4.18 5.06
CA VAL A 175 15.59 -3.78 3.67
C VAL A 175 14.07 -3.73 3.47
N LEU A 176 13.57 -2.68 2.84
CA LEU A 176 12.15 -2.50 2.55
C LEU A 176 11.69 -3.45 1.45
N SER A 177 10.69 -4.27 1.75
CA SER A 177 10.08 -5.23 0.84
C SER A 177 9.15 -4.59 -0.19
N PHE A 178 9.00 -5.23 -1.35
CA PHE A 178 8.18 -4.78 -2.49
C PHE A 178 6.67 -4.98 -2.31
N GLY A 179 6.27 -5.76 -1.30
CA GLY A 179 4.89 -6.19 -1.12
C GLY A 179 4.54 -7.38 -2.03
N ALA A 180 3.83 -8.36 -1.50
CA ALA A 180 3.46 -9.54 -2.27
C ALA A 180 2.22 -9.32 -3.15
N PRO A 181 2.06 -10.13 -4.21
CA PRO A 181 0.76 -10.37 -4.83
C PRO A 181 -0.28 -10.82 -3.80
N PHE A 182 -1.54 -10.43 -4.01
CA PHE A 182 -2.62 -10.70 -3.07
C PHE A 182 -2.74 -12.18 -2.68
N GLN A 183 -2.75 -13.09 -3.66
CA GLN A 183 -2.93 -14.52 -3.39
C GLN A 183 -1.74 -15.12 -2.64
N LEU A 184 -0.53 -14.60 -2.87
CA LEU A 184 0.67 -15.02 -2.13
C LEU A 184 0.59 -14.55 -0.68
N PHE A 185 0.18 -13.30 -0.45
CA PHE A 185 -0.04 -12.76 0.89
C PHE A 185 -1.04 -13.61 1.67
N THR A 186 -2.25 -13.84 1.13
CA THR A 186 -3.29 -14.62 1.80
C THR A 186 -2.88 -16.08 2.01
N PHE A 187 -2.13 -16.67 1.07
CA PHE A 187 -1.59 -18.02 1.23
C PHE A 187 -0.59 -18.11 2.40
N ARG A 188 0.38 -17.20 2.46
CA ARG A 188 1.42 -17.14 3.50
C ARG A 188 0.84 -16.77 4.87
N ALA A 189 -0.09 -15.82 4.90
CA ALA A 189 -0.73 -15.35 6.13
C ALA A 189 -1.86 -16.26 6.63
N GLY A 190 -2.23 -17.30 5.88
CA GLY A 190 -3.22 -18.30 6.30
C GLY A 190 -4.69 -17.92 6.05
N TYR A 191 -4.96 -16.89 5.26
CA TYR A 191 -6.31 -16.48 4.83
C TYR A 191 -6.77 -17.27 3.59
N ARG A 192 -6.75 -18.60 3.69
CA ARG A 192 -6.90 -19.52 2.54
C ARG A 192 -8.33 -19.55 2.00
N ALA A 193 -9.33 -19.33 2.85
CA ALA A 193 -10.73 -19.29 2.44
C ALA A 193 -10.99 -18.18 1.40
N MET A 194 -10.32 -17.03 1.54
CA MET A 194 -10.43 -15.94 0.57
C MET A 194 -9.92 -16.36 -0.82
N ASN A 195 -8.76 -17.03 -0.89
CA ASN A 195 -8.23 -17.54 -2.16
C ASN A 195 -9.16 -18.57 -2.80
N ALA A 196 -9.64 -19.52 -2.01
CA ALA A 196 -10.54 -20.55 -2.49
C ALA A 196 -11.89 -19.98 -2.95
N ALA A 197 -12.40 -18.94 -2.26
CA ALA A 197 -13.62 -18.24 -2.66
C ALA A 197 -13.44 -17.50 -3.99
N LEU A 198 -12.33 -16.77 -4.16
CA LEU A 198 -12.00 -16.10 -5.41
C LEU A 198 -11.85 -17.09 -6.58
N GLU A 199 -11.30 -18.28 -6.31
CA GLU A 199 -11.16 -19.34 -7.31
C GLU A 199 -12.51 -19.92 -7.70
N ALA A 200 -13.34 -20.28 -6.72
CA ALA A 200 -14.71 -20.72 -6.96
C ALA A 200 -15.55 -19.67 -7.69
N ALA A 201 -15.22 -18.38 -7.51
CA ALA A 201 -15.90 -17.26 -8.17
C ALA A 201 -15.33 -16.91 -9.56
N HIS A 202 -14.26 -17.56 -10.01
CA HIS A 202 -13.51 -17.21 -11.22
C HIS A 202 -13.00 -15.75 -11.23
N LEU A 203 -12.59 -15.25 -10.07
CA LEU A 203 -12.00 -13.91 -9.89
C LEU A 203 -10.50 -13.96 -9.61
N ASN A 204 -9.93 -15.14 -9.35
CA ASN A 204 -8.62 -15.36 -8.73
C ASN A 204 -7.39 -15.21 -9.63
N PHE A 205 -7.42 -15.32 -10.96
CA PHE A 205 -6.17 -15.62 -11.68
C PHE A 205 -5.24 -14.42 -11.90
N ALA A 206 -5.66 -13.20 -11.59
CA ALA A 206 -4.82 -12.01 -11.73
C ALA A 206 -5.48 -10.77 -11.14
N PHE A 207 -5.45 -10.67 -9.80
CA PHE A 207 -5.70 -9.39 -9.15
C PHE A 207 -4.54 -8.42 -9.51
N GLY A 208 -4.70 -7.69 -10.62
CA GLY A 208 -3.82 -6.62 -11.11
C GLY A 208 -2.68 -7.00 -12.07
N GLU A 209 -2.78 -8.12 -12.78
CA GLU A 209 -1.93 -8.40 -13.97
C GLU A 209 -2.65 -7.98 -15.27
N THR A 210 -1.89 -7.49 -16.25
CA THR A 210 -2.44 -6.97 -17.52
C THR A 210 -2.29 -7.96 -18.68
N GLY A 211 -3.36 -8.20 -19.45
CA GLY A 211 -3.33 -8.95 -20.72
C GLY A 211 -4.71 -9.41 -21.17
N ALA A 212 -4.95 -9.54 -22.48
CA ALA A 212 -6.26 -9.94 -23.02
C ALA A 212 -6.67 -11.38 -22.64
N ASP A 213 -5.69 -12.22 -22.30
CA ASP A 213 -5.88 -13.62 -21.92
C ASP A 213 -5.90 -13.81 -20.39
N VAL A 214 -5.81 -12.72 -19.63
CA VAL A 214 -5.69 -12.74 -18.18
C VAL A 214 -7.08 -12.69 -17.55
N GLN A 215 -7.53 -13.83 -17.00
CA GLN A 215 -8.78 -13.90 -16.24
C GLN A 215 -8.58 -13.31 -14.83
N GLY A 216 -9.43 -12.36 -14.41
CA GLY A 216 -9.38 -11.78 -13.07
C GLY A 216 -9.58 -10.25 -13.05
N LEU A 217 -9.46 -9.66 -11.87
CA LEU A 217 -9.57 -8.21 -11.69
C LEU A 217 -8.23 -7.51 -11.96
N ASN A 218 -8.01 -7.10 -13.21
CA ASN A 218 -6.85 -6.29 -13.60
C ASN A 218 -6.99 -4.83 -13.13
N ILE A 219 -6.80 -4.61 -11.82
CA ILE A 219 -6.89 -3.29 -11.19
C ILE A 219 -5.59 -2.93 -10.47
N SER A 220 -5.11 -1.72 -10.70
CA SER A 220 -4.13 -1.05 -9.84
C SER A 220 -4.86 -0.23 -8.77
N ASP A 221 -4.14 0.15 -7.72
CA ASP A 221 -4.61 1.08 -6.70
C ASP A 221 -5.94 0.67 -6.10
N TYR A 222 -6.01 -0.46 -5.40
CA TYR A 222 -7.24 -0.89 -4.74
C TYR A 222 -7.05 -1.06 -3.24
N THR A 223 -8.18 -1.05 -2.54
CA THR A 223 -8.28 -1.48 -1.15
C THR A 223 -9.13 -2.74 -1.09
N ILE A 224 -8.62 -3.80 -0.48
CA ILE A 224 -9.37 -5.06 -0.31
C ILE A 224 -9.53 -5.40 1.17
N PHE A 225 -10.73 -5.83 1.54
CA PHE A 225 -11.03 -6.34 2.87
C PHE A 225 -11.01 -7.86 2.85
N VAL A 226 -10.17 -8.46 3.68
CA VAL A 226 -9.90 -9.91 3.68
C VAL A 226 -10.55 -10.54 4.90
N PRO A 227 -11.68 -11.25 4.77
CA PRO A 227 -12.23 -11.98 5.89
C PRO A 227 -11.31 -13.11 6.32
N THR A 228 -11.20 -13.33 7.63
CA THR A 228 -10.56 -14.54 8.17
C THR A 228 -11.28 -15.83 7.73
N ASP A 229 -10.58 -16.97 7.76
CA ASP A 229 -11.19 -18.27 7.44
C ASP A 229 -12.38 -18.58 8.37
N GLU A 230 -12.32 -18.15 9.63
CA GLU A 230 -13.39 -18.24 10.63
C GLU A 230 -14.60 -17.39 10.25
N ALA A 231 -14.39 -16.21 9.66
CA ALA A 231 -15.46 -15.37 9.15
C ALA A 231 -16.20 -16.07 8.00
N PHE A 232 -15.47 -16.69 7.06
CA PHE A 232 -16.08 -17.49 5.99
C PHE A 232 -16.85 -18.70 6.56
N LYS A 233 -16.27 -19.44 7.51
CA LYS A 233 -16.95 -20.57 8.16
C LYS A 233 -18.25 -20.14 8.84
N SER A 234 -18.31 -18.93 9.38
CA SER A 234 -19.50 -18.40 10.06
C SER A 234 -20.69 -18.16 9.12
N ILE A 235 -20.44 -18.00 7.82
CA ILE A 235 -21.47 -17.89 6.78
C ILE A 235 -21.60 -19.14 5.91
N GLY A 236 -21.06 -20.28 6.36
CA GLY A 236 -20.96 -21.50 5.56
C GLY A 236 -22.28 -21.96 4.93
N SER A 237 -23.38 -21.94 5.69
CA SER A 237 -24.69 -22.33 5.16
C SER A 237 -25.21 -21.44 4.03
N VAL A 238 -24.78 -20.17 3.99
CA VAL A 238 -25.07 -19.26 2.89
C VAL A 238 -24.23 -19.64 1.67
N LEU A 239 -22.94 -19.93 1.88
CA LEU A 239 -22.02 -20.29 0.82
C LEU A 239 -22.34 -21.64 0.16
N GLU A 240 -22.90 -22.60 0.91
CA GLU A 240 -23.33 -23.90 0.38
C GLU A 240 -24.46 -23.79 -0.65
N THR A 241 -25.24 -22.71 -0.60
CA THR A 241 -26.42 -22.50 -1.46
C THR A 241 -26.27 -21.31 -2.40
N ALA A 242 -25.20 -20.53 -2.26
CA ALA A 242 -24.93 -19.38 -3.10
C ALA A 242 -24.60 -19.83 -4.53
N ASP A 243 -25.19 -19.14 -5.51
CA ASP A 243 -24.78 -19.28 -6.90
C ASP A 243 -23.51 -18.46 -7.19
N LEU A 244 -22.94 -18.69 -8.38
CA LEU A 244 -21.71 -18.04 -8.82
C LEU A 244 -21.85 -16.51 -8.83
N GLU A 245 -22.97 -15.98 -9.30
CA GLU A 245 -23.22 -14.54 -9.39
C GLU A 245 -23.26 -13.91 -7.99
N THR A 246 -23.97 -14.52 -7.05
CA THR A 246 -24.02 -14.07 -5.65
C THR A 246 -22.65 -14.06 -5.02
N LEU A 247 -21.86 -15.13 -5.20
CA LEU A 247 -20.50 -15.20 -4.69
C LEU A 247 -19.62 -14.09 -5.28
N GLN A 248 -19.71 -13.85 -6.58
CA GLN A 248 -19.00 -12.76 -7.26
C GLN A 248 -19.40 -11.38 -6.73
N GLN A 249 -20.69 -11.13 -6.48
CA GLN A 249 -21.18 -9.85 -5.94
C GLN A 249 -20.64 -9.63 -4.51
N VAL A 250 -20.68 -10.65 -3.67
CA VAL A 250 -20.15 -10.59 -2.30
C VAL A 250 -18.65 -10.29 -2.32
N LEU A 251 -17.87 -10.99 -3.16
CA LEU A 251 -16.41 -10.80 -3.22
C LEU A 251 -16.04 -9.42 -3.81
N GLN A 252 -16.76 -8.93 -4.82
CA GLN A 252 -16.57 -7.58 -5.34
C GLN A 252 -16.90 -6.49 -4.30
N TYR A 253 -17.84 -6.75 -3.38
CA TYR A 253 -18.19 -5.81 -2.33
C TYR A 253 -17.07 -5.64 -1.28
N HIS A 254 -16.11 -6.56 -1.23
CA HIS A 254 -14.92 -6.43 -0.38
C HIS A 254 -13.82 -5.56 -0.99
N ILE A 255 -14.03 -5.02 -2.18
CA ILE A 255 -12.98 -4.30 -2.93
C ILE A 255 -13.44 -2.86 -3.15
N ILE A 256 -12.54 -1.91 -2.96
CA ILE A 256 -12.68 -0.52 -3.41
C ILE A 256 -11.70 -0.34 -4.57
N PRO A 257 -12.18 -0.08 -5.81
CA PRO A 257 -11.31 0.08 -6.97
C PRO A 257 -10.73 1.49 -7.05
N ASN A 258 -9.54 1.62 -7.64
CA ASN A 258 -8.87 2.89 -7.93
C ASN A 258 -8.68 3.83 -6.71
N ASN A 259 -8.62 3.27 -5.50
CA ASN A 259 -8.40 3.99 -4.27
C ASN A 259 -7.62 3.13 -3.26
N VAL A 260 -6.45 3.60 -2.85
CA VAL A 260 -5.62 3.01 -1.79
C VAL A 260 -5.90 3.73 -0.49
N ILE A 261 -6.59 3.07 0.44
CA ILE A 261 -7.03 3.67 1.70
C ILE A 261 -6.33 2.97 2.86
N PHE A 262 -5.40 3.67 3.49
CA PHE A 262 -4.78 3.20 4.74
C PHE A 262 -5.63 3.56 5.95
N SER A 263 -5.45 2.83 7.05
CA SER A 263 -6.24 2.99 8.28
C SER A 263 -6.31 4.42 8.86
N PRO A 264 -5.27 5.27 8.83
CA PRO A 264 -5.39 6.66 9.28
C PRO A 264 -6.40 7.49 8.47
N SER A 265 -6.64 7.09 7.22
CA SER A 265 -7.57 7.73 6.29
C SER A 265 -8.96 7.10 6.31
N LEU A 266 -9.15 5.99 7.04
CA LEU A 266 -10.46 5.39 7.29
C LEU A 266 -11.21 6.29 8.29
N GLY A 267 -11.73 7.40 7.80
CA GLY A 267 -12.60 8.28 8.57
C GLY A 267 -13.99 7.65 8.77
N ASN A 268 -14.86 8.35 9.49
CA ASN A 268 -16.29 8.05 9.58
C ASN A 268 -17.02 8.34 8.23
N VAL A 269 -16.51 7.79 7.13
CA VAL A 269 -16.90 8.06 5.75
C VAL A 269 -17.57 6.85 5.10
N THR A 270 -18.10 7.06 3.90
CA THR A 270 -18.70 6.01 3.07
C THR A 270 -18.04 6.03 1.69
N VAL A 271 -17.68 4.88 1.16
CA VAL A 271 -16.97 4.73 -0.12
C VAL A 271 -17.62 3.64 -0.96
N PRO A 272 -17.85 3.82 -2.28
CA PRO A 272 -18.39 2.77 -3.13
C PRO A 272 -17.39 1.62 -3.28
N SER A 273 -17.90 0.39 -3.19
CA SER A 273 -17.16 -0.82 -3.54
C SER A 273 -17.14 -1.05 -5.06
N LEU A 274 -16.37 -2.02 -5.52
CA LEU A 274 -16.36 -2.50 -6.90
C LEU A 274 -17.72 -3.06 -7.32
N GLN A 275 -18.46 -3.64 -6.38
CA GLN A 275 -19.83 -4.10 -6.59
C GLN A 275 -20.82 -2.93 -6.81
N GLY A 276 -20.48 -1.73 -6.35
CA GLY A 276 -21.26 -0.51 -6.50
C GLY A 276 -21.99 -0.06 -5.24
N ALA A 277 -22.34 -0.97 -4.33
CA ALA A 277 -22.87 -0.59 -3.03
C ALA A 277 -21.78 0.03 -2.14
N ASN A 278 -22.22 0.84 -1.18
CA ASN A 278 -21.37 1.62 -0.30
C ASN A 278 -20.84 0.80 0.88
N LEU A 279 -19.56 0.94 1.19
CA LEU A 279 -18.92 0.50 2.43
C LEU A 279 -18.86 1.68 3.41
N THR A 280 -19.30 1.47 4.65
CA THR A 280 -19.30 2.50 5.69
C THR A 280 -18.19 2.24 6.69
N PHE A 281 -17.26 3.17 6.79
CA PHE A 281 -16.16 3.12 7.76
C PHE A 281 -16.58 3.77 9.07
N THR A 282 -16.18 3.14 10.17
CA THR A 282 -16.41 3.65 11.52
C THR A 282 -15.16 3.51 12.35
N VAL A 283 -14.71 4.61 12.96
CA VAL A 283 -13.64 4.58 13.97
C VAL A 283 -14.23 4.97 15.32
N LEU A 284 -14.02 4.09 16.30
CA LEU A 284 -14.52 4.27 17.66
C LEU A 284 -13.49 5.00 18.54
N PRO A 285 -13.92 5.58 19.68
CA PRO A 285 -13.02 6.28 20.60
C PRO A 285 -11.86 5.44 21.16
N ASP A 286 -12.00 4.11 21.13
CA ASP A 286 -10.95 3.17 21.54
C ASP A 286 -9.89 2.92 20.46
N GLY A 287 -9.98 3.61 19.31
CA GLY A 287 -9.07 3.46 18.17
C GLY A 287 -9.42 2.28 17.25
N SER A 288 -10.45 1.48 17.55
CA SER A 288 -10.84 0.38 16.67
C SER A 288 -11.49 0.90 15.38
N ALA A 289 -11.02 0.36 14.25
CA ALA A 289 -11.53 0.66 12.93
C ALA A 289 -12.42 -0.47 12.41
N TRP A 290 -13.52 -0.09 11.76
CA TRP A 290 -14.58 -0.97 11.31
C TRP A 290 -14.98 -0.62 9.88
N VAL A 291 -15.37 -1.64 9.14
CA VAL A 291 -16.05 -1.52 7.85
C VAL A 291 -17.37 -2.25 7.96
N ASN A 292 -18.47 -1.52 7.81
CA ASN A 292 -19.80 -1.94 8.19
C ASN A 292 -19.80 -2.50 9.63
N ASN A 293 -20.22 -3.75 9.81
CA ASN A 293 -20.23 -4.50 11.07
C ASN A 293 -18.95 -5.32 11.35
N ALA A 294 -17.98 -5.32 10.42
CA ALA A 294 -16.75 -6.08 10.53
C ALA A 294 -15.63 -5.23 11.14
N ARG A 295 -14.95 -5.77 12.14
CA ARG A 295 -13.78 -5.14 12.76
C ARG A 295 -12.57 -5.38 11.88
N ILE A 296 -11.79 -4.34 11.62
CA ILE A 296 -10.47 -4.48 11.01
C ILE A 296 -9.52 -4.99 12.07
N THR A 297 -9.10 -6.25 11.94
CA THR A 297 -8.24 -6.94 12.91
C THR A 297 -6.76 -6.75 12.57
N PHE A 298 -6.45 -6.60 11.29
CA PHE A 298 -5.09 -6.35 10.83
C PHE A 298 -5.08 -5.37 9.65
N PRO A 299 -4.74 -4.09 9.85
CA PRO A 299 -4.77 -3.09 8.80
C PRO A 299 -3.43 -2.97 8.04
N ASN A 300 -3.51 -2.34 6.86
CA ASN A 300 -2.37 -1.79 6.11
C ASN A 300 -1.36 -2.82 5.57
N THR A 301 -1.79 -4.01 5.17
CA THR A 301 -0.90 -4.89 4.39
C THR A 301 -0.70 -4.28 3.02
N ILE A 302 0.50 -3.75 2.75
CA ILE A 302 0.87 -3.24 1.43
C ILE A 302 1.18 -4.44 0.52
N LEU A 303 0.47 -4.50 -0.60
CA LEU A 303 0.66 -5.44 -1.70
C LEU A 303 1.42 -4.73 -2.82
N TYR A 304 1.84 -5.43 -3.88
CA TYR A 304 2.52 -4.78 -5.00
C TYR A 304 1.66 -3.77 -5.78
N ASN A 305 0.33 -3.85 -5.65
CA ASN A 305 -0.64 -3.11 -6.46
C ASN A 305 -1.87 -2.58 -5.69
N GLY A 306 -1.88 -2.72 -4.37
CA GLY A 306 -3.01 -2.33 -3.53
C GLY A 306 -2.71 -2.47 -2.04
N VAL A 307 -3.74 -2.29 -1.22
CA VAL A 307 -3.66 -2.48 0.23
C VAL A 307 -4.75 -3.45 0.71
N ALA A 308 -4.38 -4.38 1.59
CA ALA A 308 -5.30 -5.29 2.24
C ALA A 308 -5.51 -4.94 3.72
N HIS A 309 -6.77 -5.03 4.17
CA HIS A 309 -7.17 -4.96 5.58
C HIS A 309 -7.89 -6.25 5.96
N VAL A 310 -7.38 -6.98 6.94
CA VAL A 310 -8.02 -8.21 7.42
C VAL A 310 -9.17 -7.85 8.34
N ILE A 311 -10.31 -8.54 8.17
CA ILE A 311 -11.55 -8.31 8.90
C ILE A 311 -12.11 -9.59 9.54
N ASP A 312 -12.87 -9.42 10.62
CA ASP A 312 -13.43 -10.54 11.41
C ASP A 312 -14.80 -11.07 10.94
N SER A 313 -15.40 -10.47 9.89
CA SER A 313 -16.68 -10.90 9.32
C SER A 313 -16.67 -10.75 7.80
N VAL A 314 -17.44 -11.56 7.09
CA VAL A 314 -17.70 -11.36 5.65
C VAL A 314 -18.67 -10.20 5.48
N LEU A 315 -18.36 -9.30 4.54
CA LEU A 315 -19.21 -8.17 4.17
C LEU A 315 -20.33 -8.63 3.25
N SER A 316 -21.54 -8.10 3.48
CA SER A 316 -22.70 -8.37 2.64
C SER A 316 -23.14 -7.09 1.92
N PRO A 317 -23.36 -7.11 0.59
CA PRO A 317 -23.88 -5.96 -0.14
C PRO A 317 -25.22 -5.51 0.43
N GLY A 318 -25.33 -4.21 0.77
CA GLY A 318 -26.56 -3.65 1.32
C GLY A 318 -26.34 -2.31 1.99
N ASN A 319 -27.42 -1.73 2.52
CA ASN A 319 -27.31 -0.51 3.31
C ASN A 319 -26.92 -0.86 4.75
N PHE A 320 -25.84 -0.25 5.24
CA PHE A 320 -25.41 -0.36 6.62
C PHE A 320 -25.68 0.95 7.37
N ASP A 321 -26.36 0.87 8.52
CA ASP A 321 -26.50 2.00 9.43
C ASP A 321 -25.44 1.91 10.53
N ARG A 322 -24.59 2.94 10.65
CA ARG A 322 -23.58 3.03 11.71
C ARG A 322 -24.18 2.88 13.11
N ALA A 323 -25.39 3.36 13.35
CA ALA A 323 -26.04 3.24 14.65
C ALA A 323 -26.37 1.78 15.03
N SER A 324 -26.38 0.87 14.06
CA SER A 324 -26.59 -0.57 14.29
C SER A 324 -25.32 -1.33 14.71
N LEU A 325 -24.15 -0.68 14.67
CA LEU A 325 -22.89 -1.33 15.04
C LEU A 325 -22.92 -1.80 16.51
N GLN A 326 -22.49 -3.04 16.75
CA GLN A 326 -22.45 -3.66 18.09
C GLN A 326 -21.02 -4.07 18.50
N PRO A 327 -20.14 -3.11 18.86
CA PRO A 327 -18.71 -3.38 19.08
C PRO A 327 -18.43 -4.40 20.19
N SER A 328 -19.30 -4.48 21.20
CA SER A 328 -19.14 -5.36 22.36
C SER A 328 -19.49 -6.83 22.09
N LYS A 329 -20.11 -7.14 20.95
CA LYS A 329 -20.48 -8.51 20.58
C LYS A 329 -19.27 -9.30 20.09
N GLN A 330 -19.41 -10.60 19.94
CA GLN A 330 -18.41 -11.40 19.21
C GLN A 330 -18.66 -11.33 17.70
N ALA A 331 -17.64 -11.62 16.90
CA ALA A 331 -17.76 -11.64 15.43
C ALA A 331 -18.87 -12.58 14.95
N SER A 332 -19.01 -13.76 15.57
CA SER A 332 -20.07 -14.74 15.28
C SER A 332 -21.49 -14.23 15.57
N GLU A 333 -21.65 -13.20 16.39
CA GLU A 333 -22.94 -12.58 16.69
C GLU A 333 -23.23 -11.36 15.80
N ARG A 334 -22.26 -10.94 14.98
CA ARG A 334 -22.35 -9.78 14.08
C ARG A 334 -22.34 -10.17 12.61
N VAL A 335 -22.71 -11.40 12.27
CA VAL A 335 -22.66 -11.87 10.87
C VAL A 335 -23.58 -11.03 9.98
N ALA A 336 -23.06 -10.54 8.84
CA ALA A 336 -23.80 -9.67 7.92
C ALA A 336 -24.93 -10.38 7.15
N PHE A 337 -25.02 -11.70 7.26
CA PHE A 337 -25.97 -12.55 6.54
C PHE A 337 -27.00 -13.13 7.51
N PRO A 338 -28.27 -12.68 7.46
CA PRO A 338 -29.32 -13.18 8.34
C PRO A 338 -29.52 -14.69 8.20
N ASN A 339 -29.72 -15.39 9.32
CA ASN A 339 -29.90 -16.85 9.40
C ASN A 339 -28.69 -17.69 8.92
N ALA A 340 -27.54 -17.05 8.69
CA ALA A 340 -26.31 -17.78 8.46
C ALA A 340 -25.95 -18.65 9.67
N SER A 341 -25.43 -19.84 9.40
CA SER A 341 -24.93 -20.76 10.40
C SER A 341 -23.54 -21.25 10.02
N SER A 342 -22.76 -21.57 11.05
CA SER A 342 -21.39 -21.97 10.86
C SER A 342 -21.29 -23.43 10.42
N VAL A 343 -20.32 -23.72 9.56
CA VAL A 343 -19.99 -25.06 9.06
C VAL A 343 -18.58 -25.47 9.48
N SER A 344 -18.33 -26.78 9.56
CA SER A 344 -16.99 -27.32 9.84
C SER A 344 -16.03 -27.23 8.64
N SER A 345 -16.56 -27.17 7.42
CA SER A 345 -15.80 -27.14 6.17
C SER A 345 -16.52 -26.28 5.14
N LEU A 346 -15.76 -25.46 4.41
CA LEU A 346 -16.30 -24.60 3.36
C LEU A 346 -16.60 -25.41 2.08
N PRO A 347 -17.56 -24.97 1.27
CA PRO A 347 -17.90 -25.62 -0.01
C PRO A 347 -16.80 -25.47 -1.08
N PHE A 348 -15.82 -24.60 -0.83
CA PHE A 348 -14.62 -24.41 -1.63
C PHE A 348 -13.38 -24.64 -0.76
N SER A 349 -12.42 -25.39 -1.30
CA SER A 349 -11.15 -25.71 -0.62
C SER A 349 -9.95 -25.67 -1.55
N SER A 350 -10.17 -25.55 -2.86
CA SER A 350 -9.11 -25.50 -3.85
C SER A 350 -8.40 -24.16 -3.78
N VAL A 351 -7.07 -24.21 -3.70
CA VAL A 351 -6.19 -23.06 -3.91
C VAL A 351 -5.19 -23.49 -4.98
N SER A 352 -5.57 -23.36 -6.24
CA SER A 352 -4.69 -23.53 -7.39
C SER A 352 -3.97 -22.22 -7.65
N PHE A 353 -2.94 -21.95 -6.86
CA PHE A 353 -1.99 -20.89 -7.16
C PHE A 353 -0.75 -21.55 -7.76
N ALA A 354 -0.32 -21.09 -8.95
CA ALA A 354 0.88 -21.55 -9.62
C ALA A 354 1.42 -20.43 -10.51
N THR A 355 2.28 -19.59 -9.94
CA THR A 355 3.02 -18.56 -10.69
C THR A 355 4.49 -18.59 -10.28
N ASP A 356 5.38 -18.04 -11.10
CA ASP A 356 6.83 -17.94 -10.76
C ASP A 356 7.07 -17.16 -9.45
N LEU A 357 6.13 -16.27 -9.09
CA LEU A 357 6.10 -15.53 -7.83
C LEU A 357 5.89 -16.43 -6.59
N MET A 358 5.39 -17.65 -6.76
CA MET A 358 5.27 -18.64 -5.67
C MET A 358 6.55 -19.37 -5.34
N ALA A 359 7.54 -19.35 -6.23
CA ALA A 359 8.83 -19.97 -5.95
C ALA A 359 9.53 -19.29 -4.76
N TYR A 360 9.09 -18.10 -4.38
CA TYR A 360 9.50 -17.43 -3.15
C TYR A 360 8.82 -18.13 -1.96
N THR A 361 9.58 -18.87 -1.15
CA THR A 361 9.01 -19.79 -0.15
C THR A 361 8.98 -19.24 1.27
N THR A 362 9.74 -18.18 1.53
CA THR A 362 9.85 -17.62 2.88
C THR A 362 8.69 -16.68 3.19
N THR A 363 7.95 -17.00 4.26
CA THR A 363 6.99 -16.07 4.86
C THR A 363 7.78 -15.11 5.74
N PRO A 364 7.74 -13.79 5.49
CA PRO A 364 8.37 -12.85 6.39
C PRO A 364 7.80 -12.99 7.80
N ILE A 365 8.64 -12.79 8.83
CA ILE A 365 8.17 -12.79 10.21
C ILE A 365 7.19 -11.61 10.35
N LEU A 366 5.91 -11.91 10.52
CA LEU A 366 4.88 -10.91 10.70
C LEU A 366 5.14 -10.19 12.03
N LEU A 367 5.46 -8.90 11.95
CA LEU A 367 5.47 -8.03 13.12
C LEU A 367 4.09 -7.39 13.21
N GLN A 368 3.44 -7.57 14.36
CA GLN A 368 2.15 -6.93 14.62
C GLN A 368 2.32 -5.43 14.43
N THR A 369 1.40 -4.82 13.68
CA THR A 369 1.35 -3.38 13.52
C THR A 369 1.37 -2.72 14.90
N VAL A 370 2.07 -1.60 15.01
CA VAL A 370 2.01 -0.71 16.18
C VAL A 370 0.54 -0.60 16.57
N ALA A 371 0.22 -1.01 17.81
CA ALA A 371 -1.16 -1.21 18.28
C ALA A 371 -2.07 -0.10 17.75
N ALA A 372 -3.22 -0.47 17.17
CA ALA A 372 -4.18 0.42 16.52
C ALA A 372 -4.18 1.79 17.19
N VAL A 373 -3.60 2.77 16.50
CA VAL A 373 -3.27 4.06 17.09
C VAL A 373 -4.58 4.75 17.44
N ALA A 374 -4.71 5.17 18.70
CA ALA A 374 -5.86 5.93 19.15
C ALA A 374 -6.04 7.15 18.24
N THR A 375 -7.21 7.27 17.62
CA THR A 375 -7.56 8.50 16.92
C THR A 375 -7.82 9.59 17.97
N PRO A 376 -7.39 10.84 17.75
CA PRO A 376 -7.74 11.94 18.63
C PRO A 376 -9.26 12.03 18.76
N SER A 377 -9.81 11.92 19.96
CA SER A 377 -11.26 12.11 20.15
C SER A 377 -11.59 13.57 19.83
N ALA A 378 -12.36 13.81 18.78
CA ALA A 378 -12.96 15.11 18.56
C ALA A 378 -14.06 15.33 19.61
N ASN A 379 -13.74 15.99 20.72
CA ASN A 379 -14.74 16.65 21.54
C ASN A 379 -15.21 17.90 20.80
N ALA A 380 -16.01 17.70 19.75
CA ALA A 380 -16.71 18.78 19.05
C ALA A 380 -18.19 18.72 19.42
N THR A 381 -18.60 19.61 20.32
CA THR A 381 -20.00 19.93 20.56
C THR A 381 -20.60 20.42 19.24
N ALA A 382 -21.60 19.71 18.73
CA ALA A 382 -22.28 20.08 17.50
C ALA A 382 -23.01 21.43 17.66
N THR A 383 -22.48 22.49 17.08
CA THR A 383 -23.28 23.67 16.72
C THR A 383 -23.63 23.57 15.24
N THR A 384 -24.90 23.35 14.98
CA THR A 384 -25.53 23.27 13.66
C THR A 384 -25.36 24.55 12.85
N ASN A 385 -25.26 24.39 11.53
CA ASN A 385 -25.29 25.39 10.44
C ASN A 385 -23.95 26.03 10.06
N GLN A 386 -23.14 25.32 9.26
CA GLN A 386 -22.40 25.88 8.11
C GLN A 386 -22.15 24.78 7.04
N PRO A 387 -22.11 25.12 5.74
CA PRO A 387 -21.86 24.14 4.67
C PRO A 387 -20.43 23.61 4.67
N VAL A 388 -20.28 22.35 4.26
CA VAL A 388 -19.02 21.58 4.16
C VAL A 388 -18.05 22.23 3.15
N PRO A 389 -16.78 22.50 3.51
CA PRO A 389 -15.80 22.97 2.54
C PRO A 389 -15.25 21.79 1.71
N VAL A 390 -15.30 21.95 0.40
CA VAL A 390 -14.63 21.08 -0.58
C VAL A 390 -13.13 21.34 -0.52
N ALA A 391 -12.33 20.29 -0.35
CA ALA A 391 -10.87 20.37 -0.46
C ALA A 391 -10.47 20.37 -1.95
N THR A 392 -10.12 21.55 -2.47
CA THR A 392 -9.24 21.66 -3.64
C THR A 392 -7.91 22.28 -3.17
N GLY A 393 -6.84 21.50 -3.27
CA GLY A 393 -5.50 21.97 -2.94
C GLY A 393 -4.95 22.87 -4.04
N ALA A 394 -4.46 24.04 -3.66
CA ALA A 394 -3.15 24.57 -4.05
C ALA A 394 -2.95 25.93 -3.36
N ALA A 395 -2.01 25.99 -2.42
CA ALA A 395 -1.54 27.24 -1.85
C ALA A 395 -0.56 27.91 -2.83
N SER A 396 -0.76 29.19 -3.11
CA SER A 396 0.30 30.17 -3.43
C SER A 396 -0.23 31.59 -3.31
N GLY A 397 -0.01 32.17 -2.12
CA GLY A 397 0.29 33.57 -1.81
C GLY A 397 -0.34 34.75 -2.58
N LEU A 398 -0.96 35.62 -1.78
CA LEU A 398 -1.09 37.09 -1.90
C LEU A 398 -2.28 37.66 -2.69
N MET A 399 -3.18 38.26 -1.89
CA MET A 399 -4.32 39.15 -2.20
C MET A 399 -3.87 40.49 -2.84
N PRO A 400 -4.78 41.41 -3.26
CA PRO A 400 -6.10 41.27 -3.91
C PRO A 400 -6.27 42.19 -5.15
N GLY A 401 -7.23 41.88 -6.04
CA GLY A 401 -7.90 42.91 -6.84
C GLY A 401 -8.23 42.57 -8.30
N ALA A 402 -9.50 42.78 -8.65
CA ALA A 402 -10.06 42.98 -10.00
C ALA A 402 -10.20 41.76 -10.96
N ILE A 403 -11.41 41.17 -10.92
CA ILE A 403 -12.31 40.83 -12.03
C ILE A 403 -11.70 40.86 -13.46
N LEU A 404 -11.65 39.73 -14.17
CA LEU A 404 -12.41 39.53 -15.42
C LEU A 404 -12.40 38.05 -15.89
N VAL A 405 -13.59 37.60 -16.28
CA VAL A 405 -13.96 36.31 -16.88
C VAL A 405 -13.51 36.24 -18.34
N VAL A 406 -13.00 35.10 -18.84
CA VAL A 406 -13.37 34.50 -20.16
C VAL A 406 -13.02 33.00 -20.18
N SER A 407 -14.03 32.18 -20.48
CA SER A 407 -14.03 30.76 -20.83
C SER A 407 -13.92 30.53 -22.34
N VAL A 408 -13.11 29.58 -22.84
CA VAL A 408 -13.23 28.92 -24.17
C VAL A 408 -12.48 27.57 -24.08
N ALA A 409 -13.12 26.40 -24.03
CA ALA A 409 -13.80 25.60 -25.08
C ALA A 409 -12.87 24.81 -26.01
N MET A 410 -13.12 23.50 -26.08
CA MET A 410 -12.60 22.52 -27.04
C MET A 410 -12.95 22.90 -28.48
N GLY A 411 -12.08 22.54 -29.42
CA GLY A 411 -12.38 22.57 -30.85
C GLY A 411 -11.46 21.64 -31.66
N LEU A 412 -12.04 20.57 -32.19
CA LEU A 412 -11.50 19.72 -33.24
C LEU A 412 -11.88 20.31 -34.62
N ALA A 413 -11.00 20.18 -35.62
CA ALA A 413 -11.29 19.77 -37.03
C ALA A 413 -10.55 20.56 -38.14
N ALA A 414 -9.63 19.85 -38.80
CA ALA A 414 -9.50 19.56 -40.24
C ALA A 414 -9.47 20.64 -41.37
N LEU A 415 -8.42 20.48 -42.20
CA LEU A 415 -8.36 20.39 -43.68
C LEU A 415 -8.18 21.63 -44.59
N LEU A 416 -7.28 21.41 -45.57
CA LEU A 416 -7.06 22.01 -46.90
C LEU A 416 -6.08 23.19 -47.04
N SER A 417 -4.85 22.88 -47.47
CA SER A 417 -4.24 23.26 -48.75
C SER A 417 -3.03 22.38 -49.04
#